data_AF-A0A6N0I187-F1
#
_entry.id   AF-A0A6N0I187-F1
#
_cell.length_a   1.000
_cell.length_b   1.000
_cell.length_c   1.000
_cell.angle_alpha   90.00
_cell.angle_beta   90.00
_cell.angle_gamma   90.00
#
_symmetry.space_group_name_H-M   'P 1'
#
loop_
_entity.id
_entity.type
_entity.pdbx_description
1 polymer ?
#
loop_
_entity_poly.entity_id
_entity_poly.type
_entity_poly.pdbx_seq_one_letter_code
_entity_poly.pdbx_strand_id
1 'polypeptide(L)'
;MDKSFIDGIPDDPEDAAIVKAVIALGKGLEMKIVAEGVEGEDQRDYIAREGCDEVQGYLYAPRYPCLISGHYLSQISNIDQRVIPVSARWQA
;
A
#
# COMPACT_ATOMS: atom_id res chain seq x y z
N MET A 1 -2.28 6.62 -2.74
CA MET A 1 -2.81 6.20 -4.05
C MET A 1 -3.97 5.28 -3.77
N ASP A 2 -5.13 5.60 -4.35
CA ASP A 2 -6.39 4.97 -4.00
C ASP A 2 -6.49 3.51 -4.48
N LYS A 3 -7.25 2.70 -3.75
CA LYS A 3 -7.48 1.28 -4.03
C LYS A 3 -8.06 1.04 -5.43
N SER A 4 -8.89 1.94 -5.94
CA SER A 4 -9.50 1.78 -7.26
C SER A 4 -8.47 1.56 -8.38
N PHE A 5 -7.30 2.21 -8.30
CA PHE A 5 -6.21 2.01 -9.27
C PHE A 5 -5.30 0.82 -8.94
N ILE A 6 -5.36 0.31 -7.71
CA ILE A 6 -4.60 -0.88 -7.28
C ILE A 6 -5.33 -2.15 -7.74
N ASP A 7 -6.66 -2.14 -7.73
CA ASP A 7 -7.48 -3.31 -8.07
C ASP A 7 -7.25 -3.80 -9.51
N GLY A 8 -6.95 -2.91 -10.46
CA GLY A 8 -6.72 -3.28 -11.86
C GLY A 8 -5.29 -3.68 -12.22
N ILE A 9 -4.27 -3.36 -11.41
CA ILE A 9 -2.88 -3.69 -11.74
C ILE A 9 -2.51 -5.13 -11.37
N PRO A 10 -1.62 -5.80 -12.13
CA PRO A 10 -0.88 -5.29 -13.29
C PRO A 10 -1.61 -5.39 -14.65
N ASP A 11 -2.83 -5.92 -14.69
CA ASP A 11 -3.48 -6.36 -15.92
C ASP A 11 -4.20 -5.25 -16.71
N ASP A 12 -4.74 -4.24 -16.01
CA ASP A 12 -5.42 -3.10 -16.61
C ASP A 12 -4.40 -2.03 -17.02
N PRO A 13 -4.23 -1.76 -18.34
CA PRO A 13 -3.26 -0.79 -18.83
C PRO A 13 -3.62 0.66 -18.48
N GLU A 14 -4.89 1.00 -18.26
CA GLU A 14 -5.33 2.33 -17.85
C GLU A 14 -4.92 2.59 -16.40
N ASP A 15 -5.26 1.67 -15.49
CA ASP A 15 -4.85 1.76 -14.09
C ASP A 15 -3.33 1.73 -13.95
N ALA A 16 -2.65 0.87 -14.71
CA ALA A 16 -1.20 0.82 -14.77
C ALA A 16 -0.57 2.17 -15.17
N ALA A 17 -1.17 2.89 -16.12
CA ALA A 17 -0.71 4.20 -16.55
C ALA A 17 -0.96 5.28 -15.46
N ILE A 18 -2.11 5.23 -14.78
CA ILE A 18 -2.43 6.13 -13.67
C ILE A 18 -1.45 5.92 -12.51
N VAL A 19 -1.20 4.67 -12.11
CA VAL A 19 -0.24 4.30 -11.06
C VAL A 19 1.14 4.88 -11.37
N LYS A 20 1.63 4.69 -12.60
CA LYS A 20 2.91 5.24 -13.06
C LYS A 20 2.96 6.76 -12.98
N ALA A 21 1.92 7.44 -13.46
CA ALA A 21 1.86 8.89 -13.46
C ALA A 21 1.85 9.46 -12.02
N VAL A 22 1.08 8.85 -11.11
CA VAL A 22 1.02 9.26 -9.70
C VAL A 22 2.36 9.07 -9.01
N ILE A 23 3.02 7.94 -9.23
CA ILE A 23 4.35 7.67 -8.64
C ILE A 23 5.39 8.68 -9.18
N ALA A 24 5.40 8.93 -10.49
CA ALA A 24 6.30 9.90 -11.10
C ALA A 24 6.07 11.32 -10.55
N LEU A 25 4.81 11.73 -10.38
CA LEU A 25 4.45 13.01 -9.79
C LEU A 25 4.94 13.12 -8.34
N GLY A 26 4.68 12.11 -7.51
CA GLY A 26 5.13 12.09 -6.12
C GLY A 26 6.64 12.23 -5.98
N LYS A 27 7.39 11.46 -6.78
CA LYS A 27 8.85 11.55 -6.84
C LYS A 27 9.34 12.93 -7.25
N GLY A 28 8.71 13.54 -8.26
CA GLY A 28 9.04 14.90 -8.71
C GLY A 28 8.78 15.97 -7.66
N LEU A 29 7.91 15.70 -6.68
CA LEU A 29 7.58 16.58 -5.55
C LEU A 29 8.34 16.20 -4.27
N GLU A 30 9.25 15.22 -4.32
CA GLU A 30 9.95 14.67 -3.15
C GLU A 30 9.00 14.16 -2.04
N MET A 31 7.82 13.67 -2.45
CA MET A 31 6.82 13.11 -1.55
C MET A 31 6.86 11.59 -1.56
N LYS A 32 6.73 10.99 -0.37
CA LYS A 32 6.48 9.55 -0.24
C LYS A 32 5.12 9.19 -0.80
N ILE A 33 5.06 8.08 -1.54
CA ILE A 33 3.81 7.52 -2.05
C ILE A 33 3.44 6.26 -1.27
N VAL A 34 2.23 6.29 -0.70
CA VAL A 34 1.57 5.11 -0.11
C VAL A 34 0.56 4.54 -1.11
N ALA A 35 0.64 3.26 -1.44
CA ALA A 35 -0.40 2.55 -2.18
C ALA A 35 -1.39 1.90 -1.22
N GLU A 36 -2.68 2.23 -1.33
CA GLU A 36 -3.74 1.71 -0.46
C GLU A 36 -4.52 0.59 -1.15
N GLY A 37 -4.88 -0.44 -0.39
CA GLY A 37 -5.69 -1.56 -0.88
C GLY A 37 -4.90 -2.65 -1.60
N VAL A 38 -3.62 -2.85 -1.26
CA VAL A 38 -2.82 -3.96 -1.81
C VAL A 38 -3.27 -5.30 -1.20
N GLU A 39 -3.76 -6.21 -2.03
CA GLU A 39 -4.30 -7.51 -1.62
C GLU A 39 -3.48 -8.68 -2.16
N GLY A 40 -2.78 -8.50 -3.29
CA GLY A 40 -1.96 -9.51 -3.96
C GLY A 40 -0.45 -9.22 -3.98
N GLU A 41 0.36 -10.27 -4.06
CA GLU A 41 1.82 -10.13 -4.21
C GLU A 41 2.23 -9.57 -5.58
N ASP A 42 1.44 -9.86 -6.62
CA ASP A 42 1.58 -9.30 -7.96
C ASP A 42 1.38 -7.78 -7.98
N GLN A 43 0.35 -7.28 -7.30
CA GLN A 43 0.11 -5.85 -7.09
C GLN A 43 1.30 -5.21 -6.37
N ARG A 44 1.76 -5.82 -5.26
CA ARG A 44 2.95 -5.38 -4.50
C ARG A 44 4.18 -5.32 -5.40
N ASP A 45 4.44 -6.37 -6.16
CA ASP A 45 5.63 -6.47 -7.01
C ASP A 45 5.58 -5.46 -8.15
N TYR A 46 4.41 -5.20 -8.71
CA TYR A 46 4.22 -4.18 -9.72
C TYR A 46 4.55 -2.78 -9.16
N ILE A 47 3.91 -2.37 -8.06
CA ILE A 47 4.15 -1.04 -7.47
C ILE A 47 5.57 -0.90 -6.90
N ALA A 48 6.19 -1.98 -6.44
CA ALA A 48 7.59 -1.99 -6.03
C ALA A 48 8.54 -1.69 -7.20
N ARG A 49 8.26 -2.28 -8.38
CA ARG A 49 9.04 -2.05 -9.60
C ARG A 49 8.89 -0.63 -10.14
N GLU A 50 7.69 -0.05 -10.05
CA GLU A 50 7.45 1.36 -10.38
C GLU A 50 8.06 2.31 -9.32
N GLY A 51 8.43 1.76 -8.17
CA GLY A 51 9.16 2.42 -7.09
C GLY A 51 8.25 3.27 -6.21
N CYS A 52 7.09 2.72 -5.85
CA CYS A 52 6.30 3.17 -4.72
C CYS A 52 7.08 2.93 -3.41
N ASP A 53 6.92 3.78 -2.40
CA ASP A 53 7.70 3.70 -1.17
C ASP A 53 7.07 2.74 -0.15
N GLU A 54 5.76 2.85 0.02
CA GLU A 54 5.02 2.24 1.12
C GLU A 54 3.65 1.72 0.66
N VAL A 55 3.11 0.75 1.40
CA VAL A 55 1.87 0.05 1.05
C VAL A 55 0.99 -0.19 2.27
N GLN A 56 -0.32 -0.15 2.06
CA GLN A 56 -1.33 -0.57 3.01
C GLN A 56 -2.31 -1.50 2.30
N GLY A 57 -2.68 -2.61 2.92
CA GLY A 57 -3.75 -3.46 2.40
C GLY A 57 -3.88 -4.81 3.09
N TYR A 58 -4.88 -5.60 2.66
CA TYR A 58 -5.19 -6.90 3.26
C TYR A 58 -4.06 -7.92 3.10
N LEU A 59 -3.15 -7.71 2.14
CA LEU A 59 -1.93 -8.52 2.03
C LEU A 59 -1.13 -8.51 3.34
N TYR A 60 -1.21 -7.42 4.11
CA TYR A 60 -0.45 -7.24 5.35
C TYR A 60 -1.32 -7.31 6.61
N ALA A 61 -2.42 -6.57 6.64
CA ALA A 61 -3.30 -6.54 7.81
C ALA A 61 -4.73 -6.16 7.42
N PRO A 62 -5.76 -6.85 7.98
CA PRO A 62 -7.14 -6.49 7.75
C PRO A 62 -7.54 -5.20 8.47
N ARG A 63 -8.61 -4.55 8.01
CA ARG A 63 -9.24 -3.44 8.74
C ARG A 63 -9.93 -3.98 9.99
N TYR A 64 -9.56 -3.44 11.15
CA TYR A 64 -10.23 -3.77 12.41
C TYR A 64 -11.50 -2.92 12.62
N PRO A 65 -12.60 -3.51 13.13
CA PRO A 65 -13.78 -2.75 13.54
C PRO A 65 -13.44 -1.68 14.59
N CYS A 66 -14.03 -0.49 14.48
CA CYS A 66 -13.71 0.62 15.41
C CYS A 66 -14.09 0.31 16.87
N LEU A 67 -15.05 -0.59 17.11
CA LEU A 67 -15.48 -1.04 18.44
C LEU A 67 -14.43 -1.90 19.16
N ILE A 68 -13.48 -2.50 18.44
CA ILE A 68 -12.40 -3.33 19.00
C ILE A 68 -11.16 -2.49 19.38
N SER A 69 -11.20 -1.18 19.08
CA SER A 69 -10.02 -0.29 19.18
C SER A 69 -9.49 -0.13 20.63
N GLY A 70 -10.35 -0.17 21.66
CA GLY A 70 -9.91 0.10 23.04
C GLY A 70 -8.91 -0.92 23.63
N HIS A 71 -8.99 -2.19 23.23
CA HIS A 71 -8.17 -3.26 23.81
C HIS A 71 -7.00 -3.70 22.91
N TYR A 72 -7.09 -3.47 21.60
CA TYR A 72 -6.07 -3.87 20.62
C TYR A 72 -5.00 -2.79 20.39
N LEU A 73 -5.32 -1.52 20.62
CA LEU A 73 -4.38 -0.40 20.47
C LEU A 73 -3.16 -0.48 21.43
N SER A 74 -3.26 -1.19 22.55
CA SER A 74 -2.10 -1.42 23.44
C SER A 74 -1.11 -2.45 22.89
N GLN A 75 -1.51 -3.26 21.90
CA GLN A 75 -0.68 -4.27 21.24
C GLN A 75 -0.13 -3.79 19.90
N ILE A 76 -0.77 -2.79 19.28
CA ILE A 76 -0.27 -2.11 18.08
C ILE A 76 0.60 -0.95 18.55
N SER A 77 1.85 -1.23 18.90
CA SER A 77 2.79 -0.23 19.46
C SER A 77 3.01 1.01 18.59
N ASN A 78 2.59 1.00 17.31
CA ASN A 78 2.62 2.17 16.43
C ASN A 78 1.50 2.13 15.40
N ILE A 79 0.63 3.16 15.39
CA ILE A 79 -0.38 3.41 14.34
C ILE A 79 0.20 3.43 12.92
N ASP A 80 1.50 3.72 12.83
CA ASP A 80 2.34 3.80 11.63
C ASP A 80 2.61 2.43 10.98
N GLN A 81 2.53 1.32 11.73
CA GLN A 81 2.78 -0.04 11.22
C GLN A 81 1.70 -0.57 10.26
N ARG A 82 0.66 0.22 9.96
CA ARG A 82 -0.35 -0.12 8.94
C ARG A 82 0.10 0.26 7.53
N VAL A 83 1.16 1.07 7.43
CA VAL A 83 1.81 1.47 6.19
C VAL A 83 3.21 0.86 6.24
N ILE A 84 3.48 -0.07 5.34
CA ILE A 84 4.66 -0.92 5.37
C ILE A 84 5.55 -0.54 4.19
N PRO A 85 6.87 -0.40 4.36
CA PRO A 85 7.75 -0.20 3.21
C PRO A 85 7.56 -1.30 2.19
N VAL A 86 7.41 -0.97 0.90
CA VAL A 86 7.20 -1.98 -0.13
C VAL A 86 8.38 -2.98 -0.22
N SER A 87 9.56 -2.53 0.22
CA SER A 87 10.80 -3.29 0.29
C SER A 87 10.89 -4.22 1.51
N ALA A 88 9.98 -4.11 2.48
CA ALA A 88 9.97 -4.97 3.66
C ALA A 88 9.71 -6.42 3.22
N ARG A 89 10.72 -7.28 3.44
CA ARG A 89 10.62 -8.72 3.23
C ARG A 89 9.90 -9.33 4.42
N TRP A 90 8.87 -10.13 4.15
CA TRP A 90 8.00 -10.76 5.15
C TRP A 90 8.78 -11.45 6.27
N GLN A 91 8.38 -11.23 7.53
CA GLN A 91 8.72 -12.09 8.65
C GLN A 91 7.41 -12.76 9.08
N ALA A 92 7.33 -14.06 8.82
CA ALA A 92 6.30 -14.97 9.30
C ALA A 92 6.36 -15.10 10.83
#